data_AF-A0A9W4R7Y0-F1
#
_entry.id   AF-A0A9W4R7Y0-F1
#
_cell.length_a   1.000
_cell.length_b   1.000
_cell.length_c   1.000
_cell.angle_alpha   90.00
_cell.angle_beta   90.00
_cell.angle_gamma   90.00
#
_symmetry.space_group_name_H-M   'P 1'
#
loop_
_entity.id
_entity.type
_entity.pdbx_description
1 polymer ?
#
loop_
_entity_poly.entity_id
_entity_poly.type
_entity_poly.pdbx_seq_one_letter_code
_entity_poly.pdbx_strand_id
1 'polypeptide(L)'
;MADHAQHADIPAMDYPEHERTYTGFVHFAEVGTVACLAIVAALAVGGVKHAWGTALIGTLLTVIGTGVGIAAPSISWRAPVVALVLMLLALLLL
;
A
#
# COMPACT_ATOMS: atom_id res chain seq x y z
N MET A 1 14.87 20.58 40.50
CA MET A 1 14.13 19.97 39.38
C MET A 1 12.83 20.73 39.30
N ALA A 2 12.60 21.44 38.20
CA ALA A 2 11.39 22.24 38.08
C ALA A 2 10.18 21.30 38.02
N ASP A 3 9.29 21.43 38.99
CA ASP A 3 7.93 20.89 38.97
C ASP A 3 7.16 21.60 37.85
N HIS A 4 7.22 21.02 36.65
CA HIS A 4 6.31 21.37 35.57
C HIS A 4 5.06 20.50 35.66
N ALA A 5 4.38 20.53 36.82
CA ALA A 5 3.02 20.03 36.94
C ALA A 5 2.07 21.03 36.25
N GLN A 6 2.09 21.08 34.93
CA GLN A 6 0.92 21.55 34.18
C GLN A 6 -0.14 20.45 34.21
N HIS A 7 -0.75 20.24 35.37
CA HIS A 7 -2.10 19.68 35.41
C HIS A 7 -3.06 20.78 34.96
N ALA A 8 -3.02 21.10 33.67
CA ALA A 8 -4.22 21.60 33.03
C ALA A 8 -5.25 20.46 33.09
N ASP A 9 -6.53 20.80 33.22
CA ASP A 9 -7.68 19.91 33.05
C ASP A 9 -7.68 19.31 31.63
N ILE A 10 -6.70 18.45 31.32
CA ILE A 10 -6.53 17.79 30.03
C ILE A 10 -7.30 16.48 30.14
N PRO A 11 -8.34 16.27 29.31
CA PRO A 11 -9.04 15.01 29.25
C PRO A 11 -8.06 13.86 29.00
N ALA A 12 -8.29 12.72 29.65
CA ALA A 12 -7.52 11.51 29.38
C ALA A 12 -7.60 11.15 27.88
N MET A 13 -6.47 10.80 27.27
CA MET A 13 -6.40 10.42 25.86
C MET A 13 -7.13 9.10 25.62
N ASP A 14 -8.00 9.06 24.61
CA ASP A 14 -8.70 7.85 24.16
C ASP A 14 -7.77 6.94 23.34
N TYR A 15 -6.81 6.31 24.02
CA TYR A 15 -5.86 5.37 23.42
C TYR A 15 -6.49 4.32 22.49
N PRO A 16 -7.63 3.67 22.85
CA PRO A 16 -8.30 2.73 21.96
C PRO A 16 -8.61 3.29 20.56
N GLU A 17 -9.09 4.53 20.47
CA GLU A 17 -9.41 5.14 19.18
C GLU A 17 -8.16 5.51 18.37
N HIS A 18 -7.11 5.98 19.06
CA HIS A 18 -5.81 6.24 18.45
C HIS A 18 -5.22 4.96 17.83
N GLU A 19 -5.25 3.84 18.56
CA GLU A 19 -4.71 2.56 18.09
C GLU A 19 -5.50 2.01 16.89
N ARG A 20 -6.84 2.15 16.92
CA ARG A 20 -7.71 1.76 15.81
C ARG A 20 -7.35 2.48 14.52
N THR A 21 -7.18 3.80 14.60
CA THR A 21 -6.82 4.63 13.44
C THR A 21 -5.39 4.32 12.98
N TYR A 22 -4.46 4.16 13.91
CA TYR A 22 -3.07 3.82 13.61
C TYR A 22 -2.96 2.48 12.86
N THR A 23 -3.63 1.44 13.34
CA THR A 23 -3.66 0.14 12.69
C THR A 23 -4.22 0.23 11.26
N GLY A 24 -5.30 1.00 11.07
CA GLY A 24 -5.87 1.24 9.74
C GLY A 24 -4.92 1.99 8.81
N PHE A 25 -4.23 3.02 9.32
CA PHE A 25 -3.23 3.77 8.57
C PHE A 25 -2.06 2.90 8.14
N VAL A 26 -1.48 2.11 9.06
CA VAL A 26 -0.35 1.22 8.76
C VAL A 26 -0.75 0.20 7.70
N HIS A 27 -1.93 -0.41 7.84
CA HIS A 27 -2.43 -1.37 6.86
C HIS A 27 -2.61 -0.74 5.47
N PHE A 28 -3.21 0.45 5.38
CA PHE A 28 -3.37 1.17 4.12
C PHE A 28 -2.01 1.55 3.51
N ALA A 29 -1.07 2.03 4.33
CA ALA A 29 0.26 2.42 3.88
C ALA A 29 1.05 1.21 3.35
N GLU A 30 0.95 0.05 3.99
CA GLU A 30 1.59 -1.19 3.56
C GLU A 30 1.06 -1.65 2.18
N VAL A 31 -0.26 -1.74 2.03
CA VAL A 31 -0.91 -2.13 0.78
C VAL A 31 -0.62 -1.10 -0.33
N GLY A 32 -0.76 0.19 -0.02
CA GLY A 32 -0.52 1.29 -0.95
C GLY A 32 0.92 1.39 -1.42
N THR A 33 1.89 1.10 -0.55
CA THR A 33 3.32 1.08 -0.94
C THR A 33 3.58 0.02 -2.01
N VAL A 34 3.06 -1.19 -1.82
CA VAL A 34 3.19 -2.26 -2.82
C VAL A 34 2.46 -1.90 -4.11
N ALA A 35 1.27 -1.31 -4.02
CA ALA A 35 0.52 -0.86 -5.18
C ALA A 35 1.33 0.15 -6.02
N CYS A 36 1.96 1.14 -5.38
CA CYS A 36 2.83 2.10 -6.06
C CYS A 36 3.99 1.41 -6.78
N LEU A 37 4.66 0.44 -6.14
CA LEU A 37 5.74 -0.33 -6.78
C LEU A 37 5.24 -1.12 -8.00
N ALA A 38 4.06 -1.74 -7.90
CA ALA A 38 3.47 -2.50 -9.00
C ALA A 38 3.10 -1.59 -10.18
N ILE A 39 2.55 -0.39 -9.93
CA ILE A 39 2.28 0.62 -10.97
C ILE A 39 3.58 1.08 -11.63
N VAL A 40 4.63 1.38 -10.86
CA VAL A 40 5.93 1.78 -11.41
C VAL A 40 6.51 0.68 -12.29
N ALA A 41 6.42 -0.59 -11.87
CA ALA A 41 6.85 -1.72 -12.67
C ALA A 41 6.03 -1.85 -13.98
N ALA A 42 4.70 -1.68 -13.93
CA ALA A 42 3.84 -1.70 -15.11
C ALA A 42 4.21 -0.57 -16.10
N LEU A 43 4.43 0.66 -15.59
CA LEU A 43 4.88 1.78 -16.41
C LEU A 43 6.25 1.53 -17.02
N ALA A 44 7.17 0.89 -16.30
CA ALA A 44 8.46 0.48 -16.83
C ALA A 44 8.33 -0.55 -17.96
N VAL A 45 7.42 -1.53 -17.85
CA VAL A 45 7.11 -2.48 -18.93
C VAL A 45 6.62 -1.74 -20.19
N GLY A 46 5.68 -0.81 -20.03
CA GLY A 46 5.16 -0.01 -21.14
C GLY A 46 6.21 0.89 -21.77
N GLY A 47 7.00 1.59 -20.96
CA GLY A 47 7.99 2.57 -21.43
C GLY A 47 9.27 1.95 -21.99
N VAL A 48 9.81 0.92 -21.35
CA VAL A 48 11.10 0.31 -21.72
C VAL A 48 10.93 -0.80 -22.76
N LYS A 49 9.87 -1.61 -22.65
CA LYS A 49 9.62 -2.74 -23.57
C LYS A 49 8.60 -2.41 -24.65
N HIS A 50 8.05 -1.20 -24.66
CA HIS A 50 6.94 -0.80 -25.54
C HIS A 50 5.69 -1.70 -25.44
N ALA A 51 5.58 -2.49 -24.36
CA ALA A 51 4.55 -3.49 -24.15
C ALA A 51 3.33 -2.91 -23.40
N TRP A 52 2.72 -1.86 -23.97
CA TRP A 52 1.63 -1.12 -23.33
C TRP A 52 0.37 -1.95 -23.02
N GLY A 53 0.08 -2.97 -23.82
CA GLY A 53 -1.01 -3.91 -23.52
C GLY A 53 -0.77 -4.68 -22.21
N THR A 54 0.44 -5.20 -22.02
CA THR A 54 0.85 -5.88 -20.78
C THR A 54 0.85 -4.92 -19.59
N ALA A 55 1.35 -3.70 -19.78
CA ALA A 55 1.34 -2.66 -18.75
C ALA A 55 -0.08 -2.29 -18.30
N LEU A 56 -1.04 -2.21 -19.23
CA LEU A 56 -2.44 -1.95 -18.91
C LEU A 56 -3.03 -3.07 -18.05
N ILE A 57 -2.81 -4.34 -18.43
CA ILE A 57 -3.26 -5.50 -17.65
C ILE A 57 -2.66 -5.47 -16.25
N GLY A 58 -1.34 -5.23 -16.13
CA GLY A 58 -0.67 -5.12 -14.83
C GLY A 58 -1.23 -3.99 -13.96
N THR A 59 -1.56 -2.86 -14.56
CA THR A 59 -2.19 -1.71 -13.87
C THR A 59 -3.57 -2.08 -13.33
N LEU A 60 -4.42 -2.72 -14.14
CA LEU A 60 -5.75 -3.15 -13.71
C LEU A 60 -5.68 -4.21 -12.59
N LEU A 61 -4.78 -5.19 -12.72
CA LEU A 61 -4.52 -6.18 -11.68
C LEU A 61 -4.04 -5.52 -10.38
N THR A 62 -3.22 -4.48 -10.48
CA THR A 62 -2.76 -3.73 -9.31
C THR A 62 -3.92 -3.00 -8.63
N VAL A 63 -4.78 -2.31 -9.38
CA VAL A 63 -5.93 -1.59 -8.80
C VAL A 63 -6.90 -2.55 -8.11
N ILE A 64 -7.27 -3.64 -8.79
CA ILE A 64 -8.15 -4.67 -8.22
C ILE A 64 -7.49 -5.32 -6.99
N GLY A 65 -6.23 -5.72 -7.11
CA GLY A 65 -5.47 -6.33 -6.01
C GLY A 65 -5.33 -5.40 -4.81
N THR A 66 -5.14 -4.09 -5.03
CA THR A 66 -5.09 -3.08 -3.96
C THR A 66 -6.43 -2.97 -3.26
N GLY A 67 -7.54 -2.92 -4.00
CA GLY A 67 -8.88 -2.91 -3.42
C GLY A 67 -9.16 -4.14 -2.57
N VAL A 68 -8.78 -5.33 -3.05
CA VAL A 68 -8.86 -6.59 -2.28
C VAL A 68 -7.96 -6.53 -1.04
N GLY A 69 -6.72 -6.04 -1.17
CA GLY A 69 -5.76 -5.93 -0.07
C GLY A 69 -6.25 -5.03 1.06
N ILE A 70 -6.88 -3.90 0.73
CA ILE A 70 -7.48 -2.97 1.70
C ILE A 70 -8.72 -3.59 2.37
N ALA A 71 -9.55 -4.29 1.61
CA ALA A 71 -10.80 -4.87 2.12
C ALA A 71 -10.60 -6.15 2.94
N ALA A 72 -9.51 -6.89 2.69
CA ALA A 72 -9.23 -8.18 3.33
C ALA A 72 -7.87 -8.15 4.07
N PRO A 73 -7.84 -7.82 5.38
CA PRO A 73 -6.61 -7.76 6.16
C PRO A 73 -5.80 -9.06 6.19
N SER A 74 -6.45 -10.21 6.03
CA SER A 74 -5.78 -11.53 5.96
C SER A 74 -4.92 -11.69 4.70
N ILE A 75 -5.24 -10.97 3.63
CA ILE A 75 -4.49 -10.96 2.37
C ILE A 75 -3.53 -9.77 2.34
N SER A 76 -4.03 -8.57 2.67
CA SER A 76 -3.24 -7.33 2.75
C SER A 76 -2.37 -7.10 1.51
N TRP A 77 -1.11 -6.70 1.68
CA TRP A 77 -0.11 -6.38 0.66
C TRP A 77 0.18 -7.52 -0.31
N ARG A 78 -0.13 -8.76 0.06
CA ARG A 78 0.09 -9.93 -0.79
C ARG A 78 -0.75 -9.88 -2.06
N ALA A 79 -1.91 -9.21 -2.04
CA ALA A 79 -2.75 -9.06 -3.23
C ALA A 79 -2.06 -8.23 -4.34
N PRO A 80 -1.64 -6.97 -4.11
CA PRO A 80 -0.93 -6.19 -5.14
C PRO A 80 0.48 -6.74 -5.46
N VAL A 81 1.10 -7.53 -4.56
CA VAL A 81 2.40 -8.18 -4.86
C VAL A 81 2.34 -9.10 -6.07
N VAL A 82 1.21 -9.78 -6.31
CA VAL A 82 1.07 -10.64 -7.48
C VAL A 82 1.29 -9.83 -8.76
N ALA A 83 0.66 -8.66 -8.87
CA ALA A 83 0.85 -7.76 -10.00
C ALA A 83 2.28 -7.23 -10.09
N LEU A 84 2.89 -6.86 -8.96
CA LEU A 84 4.30 -6.45 -8.91
C LEU A 84 5.23 -7.52 -9.48
N VAL A 85 5.14 -8.76 -9.00
CA VAL A 85 6.00 -9.86 -9.45
C VAL A 85 5.80 -10.13 -10.93
N LEU A 86 4.54 -10.18 -11.40
CA LEU A 86 4.25 -10.38 -12.83
C LEU A 86 4.83 -9.26 -13.70
N MET A 87 4.76 -8.01 -13.27
CA MET A 87 5.32 -6.89 -14.03
C MET A 87 6.84 -6.87 -14.02
N LEU A 88 7.48 -7.26 -12.91
CA LEU A 88 8.93 -7.42 -12.87
C LEU A 88 9.40 -8.56 -13.78
N LEU A 89 8.68 -9.67 -13.82
CA LEU A 89 8.95 -10.77 -14.75
C LEU A 89 8.72 -10.34 -16.21
N ALA A 90 7.63 -9.62 -16.50
CA ALA A 90 7.37 -9.08 -17.82
C ALA A 90 8.48 -8.09 -18.26
N LEU A 91 8.98 -7.26 -17.34
CA LEU A 91 10.09 -6.35 -17.62
C LEU A 91 11.40 -7.10 -17.91
N LEU A 92 11.59 -8.29 -17.34
CA LEU A 92 12.78 -9.11 -17.59
C LEU A 92 12.68 -9.88 -18.92
N LEU A 93 11.49 -10.37 -19.27
CA LEU A 93 11.29 -11.38 -20.31
C LEU A 93 10.74 -10.87 -21.64
N LEU A 94 10.03 -9.73 -21.65
CA LEU A 94 9.57 -9.06 -22.88
C LEU A 94 10.67 -8.16 -23.44
#